data_AF-A0A523BM27-F1
#
_entry.id   AF-A0A523BM27-F1
#
_cell.length_a   1.000
_cell.length_b   1.000
_cell.length_c   1.000
_cell.angle_alpha   90.00
_cell.angle_beta   90.00
_cell.angle_gamma   90.00
#
_symmetry.space_group_name_H-M   'P 1'
#
loop_
_entity.id
_entity.type
_entity.pdbx_description
1 polymer ?
#
loop_
_entity_poly.entity_id
_entity_poly.type
_entity_poly.pdbx_seq_one_letter_code
_entity_poly.pdbx_strand_id
1 'polypeptide(L)'
;MVEAVVTSVLEEALRQASERIAKKITEGKRLTSTDVIILLLDQMNKRMEIMNESLNKRIDDLNTSLNKRIDDTNRRIDDLNNSLNRRIDDMNKRIDETNKGIDEIKEDLKLLHQEVSSVKSDVIALMREKLKTG
;
A
#
# COMPACT_ATOMS: atom_id res chain seq x y z
N MET A 1 -1.73 38.76 -5.26
CA MET A 1 -2.71 39.72 -5.82
C MET A 1 -2.09 40.61 -6.89
N VAL A 2 -1.02 41.36 -6.60
CA VAL A 2 -0.39 42.26 -7.59
C VAL A 2 0.04 41.52 -8.86
N GLU A 3 0.68 40.36 -8.71
CA GLU A 3 1.14 39.55 -9.84
C GLU A 3 -0.01 39.03 -10.72
N ALA A 4 -1.08 38.50 -10.11
CA ALA A 4 -2.28 38.05 -10.81
C ALA A 4 -3.01 39.21 -11.54
N VAL A 5 -3.01 40.41 -10.96
CA VAL A 5 -3.58 41.62 -11.58
C VAL A 5 -2.70 42.11 -12.74
N VAL A 6 -1.38 42.01 -12.64
CA VAL A 6 -0.46 42.38 -13.72
C VAL A 6 -0.60 41.41 -14.89
N THR A 7 -0.70 40.11 -14.63
CA THR A 7 -0.90 39.09 -15.68
C THR A 7 -2.21 39.31 -16.44
N SER A 8 -3.33 39.54 -15.74
CA SER A 8 -4.62 39.72 -16.39
C SER A 8 -4.71 41.00 -17.23
N VAL A 9 -4.04 42.09 -16.81
CA VAL A 9 -3.95 43.32 -17.61
C VAL A 9 -3.13 43.12 -18.88
N LEU A 10 -2.03 42.36 -18.81
CA LEU A 10 -1.19 42.06 -19.97
C LEU A 10 -1.89 41.15 -20.99
N GLU A 11 -2.62 40.13 -20.52
CA GLU A 11 -3.44 39.27 -21.37
C GLU A 11 -4.51 40.05 -22.13
N GLU A 12 -5.22 40.95 -21.43
CA GLU A 12 -6.24 41.79 -22.05
C GLU A 12 -5.64 42.78 -23.06
N ALA A 13 -4.47 43.36 -22.76
CA ALA A 13 -3.76 44.24 -23.70
C ALA A 13 -3.32 43.50 -24.96
N LEU A 14 -2.80 42.28 -24.81
CA LEU A 14 -2.42 41.42 -25.93
C LEU A 14 -3.64 41.02 -26.78
N ARG A 15 -4.77 40.69 -26.14
CA ARG A 15 -6.03 40.37 -26.82
C ARG A 15 -6.51 41.53 -27.69
N GLN A 16 -6.55 42.74 -27.12
CA GLN A 16 -6.95 43.94 -27.86
C GLN A 16 -5.99 44.27 -29.01
N ALA A 17 -4.69 44.05 -28.83
CA ALA A 17 -3.71 44.22 -29.90
C ALA A 17 -3.96 43.23 -31.05
N SER A 18 -4.19 41.95 -30.73
CA SER A 18 -4.52 40.89 -31.70
C SER A 18 -5.81 41.20 -32.47
N GLU A 19 -6.86 41.71 -31.81
CA GLU A 19 -8.11 42.11 -32.47
C GLU A 19 -7.92 43.28 -33.45
N ARG A 20 -7.14 44.29 -33.06
CA ARG A 20 -6.79 45.41 -33.96
C ARG A 20 -6.02 44.93 -35.18
N ILE A 21 -5.10 43.98 -34.99
CA ILE A 21 -4.33 43.36 -36.08
C ILE A 21 -5.26 42.57 -37.00
N ALA A 22 -6.18 41.77 -36.45
CA ALA A 22 -7.17 41.05 -37.22
C ALA A 22 -8.01 41.99 -38.10
N LYS A 23 -8.44 43.14 -37.55
CA LYS A 23 -9.16 44.16 -38.31
C LYS A 23 -8.31 44.73 -39.47
N LYS A 24 -7.04 45.06 -39.23
CA LYS A 24 -6.12 45.49 -40.30
C LYS A 24 -6.04 44.46 -41.44
N ILE A 25 -5.96 43.17 -41.10
CA ILE A 25 -5.93 42.07 -42.09
C ILE A 25 -7.23 42.06 -42.91
N THR A 26 -8.39 42.12 -42.26
CA THR A 26 -9.69 42.12 -42.95
C THR A 26 -9.88 43.34 -43.87
N GLU A 27 -9.27 44.48 -43.53
CA GLU A 27 -9.28 45.70 -44.34
C GLU A 27 -8.21 45.69 -45.46
N GLY A 28 -7.43 44.60 -45.61
CA GLY A 28 -6.38 44.48 -46.62
C GLY A 28 -5.14 45.34 -46.36
N LYS A 29 -4.98 45.86 -45.13
CA LYS A 29 -3.82 46.68 -44.75
C LYS A 29 -2.59 45.81 -44.54
N ARG A 30 -1.42 46.34 -44.94
CA ARG A 30 -0.13 45.67 -44.69
C ARG A 30 0.16 45.63 -43.19
N LEU A 31 0.64 44.48 -42.73
CA LEU A 31 1.13 44.31 -41.36
C LEU A 31 2.52 44.91 -41.20
N THR A 32 2.76 45.51 -40.04
CA THR A 32 4.09 45.95 -39.62
C THR A 32 4.86 44.80 -38.96
N SER A 33 6.18 44.94 -38.83
CA SER A 33 7.00 43.97 -38.09
C SER A 33 6.51 43.79 -36.64
N THR A 34 6.04 44.87 -36.01
CA THR A 34 5.45 44.82 -34.66
C THR A 34 4.16 44.01 -34.62
N ASP A 35 3.28 44.17 -35.63
CA ASP A 35 2.04 43.38 -35.72
C ASP A 35 2.37 41.87 -35.81
N VAL A 36 3.40 41.51 -36.59
CA VAL A 36 3.85 40.11 -36.71
C VAL A 36 4.42 39.60 -35.39
N ILE A 37 5.23 40.39 -34.68
CA ILE A 37 5.78 40.01 -33.37
C ILE A 37 4.66 39.77 -32.35
N ILE A 38 3.64 40.64 -32.33
CA ILE A 38 2.48 40.49 -31.43
C ILE A 38 1.74 39.18 -31.71
N LEU A 39 1.48 38.86 -32.98
CA LEU A 39 0.83 37.60 -33.34
C LEU A 39 1.67 36.37 -32.96
N LEU A 40 3.00 36.43 -33.10
CA LEU A 40 3.90 35.37 -32.66
C LEU A 40 3.86 35.18 -31.14
N LEU A 41 3.85 36.27 -30.37
CA LEU A 41 3.73 36.24 -28.91
C LEU A 41 2.37 35.66 -28.47
N ASP A 42 1.27 36.06 -29.10
CA ASP A 42 -0.06 35.51 -28.86
C ASP A 42 -0.13 34.00 -29.14
N GLN A 43 0.45 33.56 -30.26
CA GLN A 43 0.54 32.14 -30.59
C GLN A 43 1.40 31.36 -29.59
N MET A 44 2.52 31.93 -29.13
CA MET A 44 3.38 31.31 -28.11
C MET A 44 2.64 31.18 -26.78
N ASN A 45 1.93 32.21 -26.34
CA ASN A 45 1.13 32.18 -25.11
C ASN A 45 0.06 31.09 -25.16
N LYS A 46 -0.71 31.02 -26.25
CA LYS A 46 -1.73 29.96 -26.45
C LYS A 46 -1.13 28.55 -26.42
N ARG A 47 0.04 28.35 -27.04
CA ARG A 47 0.74 27.06 -27.01
C ARG A 47 1.20 26.72 -25.60
N MET A 48 1.66 27.69 -24.83
CA MET A 48 2.08 27.51 -23.44
C MET A 48 0.89 27.16 -22.54
N GLU A 49 -0.26 27.82 -22.72
CA GLU A 49 -1.50 27.51 -22.01
C GLU A 49 -1.96 26.07 -22.28
N ILE A 50 -2.06 25.67 -23.55
CA ILE A 50 -2.40 24.29 -23.94
C ILE A 50 -1.41 23.27 -23.34
N MET A 51 -0.12 23.60 -23.34
CA MET A 51 0.90 22.74 -22.74
C MET A 51 0.72 22.61 -21.22
N ASN A 52 0.47 23.71 -20.52
CA ASN A 52 0.23 23.73 -19.08
C ASN A 52 -1.02 22.92 -18.72
N GLU A 53 -2.13 23.11 -19.44
CA GLU A 53 -3.36 22.33 -19.24
C GLU A 53 -3.12 20.83 -19.46
N SER A 54 -2.41 20.47 -20.53
CA SER A 54 -2.07 19.08 -20.82
C SER A 54 -1.18 18.47 -19.74
N LEU A 55 -0.19 19.21 -19.23
CA LEU A 55 0.67 18.76 -18.14
C LEU A 55 -0.10 18.59 -16.84
N ASN A 56 -0.95 19.55 -16.47
CA ASN A 56 -1.80 19.48 -15.29
C ASN A 56 -2.70 18.24 -15.34
N LYS A 57 -3.38 18.01 -16.47
CA LYS A 57 -4.21 16.81 -16.66
C LYS A 57 -3.40 15.52 -16.49
N ARG A 58 -2.20 15.44 -17.07
CA ARG A 58 -1.32 14.27 -16.91
C ARG A 58 -0.88 14.07 -15.47
N ILE A 59 -0.64 15.15 -14.72
CA ILE A 59 -0.30 15.10 -13.30
C ILE A 59 -1.50 14.58 -12.49
N ASP A 60 -2.72 15.07 -12.77
CA ASP A 60 -3.93 14.62 -12.09
C ASP A 60 -4.24 13.14 -12.37
N ASP A 61 -4.07 12.71 -13.62
CA ASP A 61 -4.23 11.30 -14.01
C ASP A 61 -3.19 10.41 -13.30
N LEU A 62 -1.93 10.87 -13.22
CA LEU A 62 -0.86 10.17 -12.50
C LEU A 62 -1.15 10.08 -11.00
N ASN A 63 -1.57 11.18 -10.37
CA ASN A 63 -1.92 11.22 -8.96
C ASN A 63 -3.08 10.27 -8.66
N THR A 64 -4.12 10.28 -9.49
CA THR A 64 -5.27 9.38 -9.35
C THR A 64 -4.85 7.91 -9.47
N SER A 65 -4.03 7.59 -10.48
CA SER A 65 -3.53 6.22 -10.69
C SER A 65 -2.65 5.74 -9.54
N LEU A 66 -1.75 6.59 -9.05
CA LEU A 66 -0.87 6.28 -7.93
C LEU A 66 -1.64 6.09 -6.64
N ASN A 67 -2.59 6.96 -6.32
CA ASN A 67 -3.45 6.81 -5.13
C ASN A 67 -4.21 5.49 -5.16
N LYS A 68 -4.80 5.14 -6.31
CA LYS A 68 -5.49 3.85 -6.47
C LYS A 68 -4.55 2.66 -6.24
N ARG A 69 -3.32 2.71 -6.76
CA ARG A 69 -2.32 1.66 -6.55
C ARG A 69 -1.88 1.56 -5.10
N ILE A 70 -1.78 2.69 -4.39
CA ILE A 70 -1.47 2.73 -2.95
C ILE A 70 -2.60 2.08 -2.17
N ASP A 71 -3.86 2.45 -2.45
CA ASP A 71 -5.03 1.88 -1.77
C ASP A 71 -5.14 0.37 -1.99
N ASP A 72 -4.94 -0.10 -3.22
CA ASP A 72 -4.94 -1.54 -3.53
C ASP A 72 -3.78 -2.27 -2.84
N THR A 73 -2.61 -1.63 -2.71
CA THR A 73 -1.47 -2.20 -2.00
C THR A 73 -1.74 -2.30 -0.50
N ASN A 74 -2.33 -1.26 0.10
CA ASN A 74 -2.71 -1.24 1.52
C ASN A 74 -3.73 -2.35 1.83
N ARG A 75 -4.76 -2.51 1.00
CA ARG A 75 -5.73 -3.61 1.14
C ARG A 75 -5.06 -4.99 1.12
N ARG A 76 -4.12 -5.21 0.19
CA ARG A 76 -3.37 -6.48 0.12
C ARG A 76 -2.51 -6.70 1.37
N ILE A 77 -1.93 -5.65 1.95
CA ILE A 77 -1.18 -5.73 3.20
C ILE A 77 -2.11 -6.11 4.36
N ASP A 78 -3.28 -5.47 4.46
CA ASP A 78 -4.27 -5.78 5.49
C ASP A 78 -4.77 -7.23 5.40
N ASP A 79 -5.06 -7.70 4.18
CA ASP A 79 -5.48 -9.09 3.94
C ASP A 79 -4.38 -10.09 4.32
N LEU A 80 -3.12 -9.79 3.98
CA LEU A 80 -1.97 -10.62 4.35
C LEU A 80 -1.79 -10.66 5.87
N ASN A 81 -1.87 -9.51 6.55
CA ASN A 81 -1.77 -9.43 8.01
C ASN A 81 -2.88 -10.24 8.68
N ASN A 82 -4.12 -10.11 8.22
CA ASN A 82 -5.25 -10.87 8.74
C ASN A 82 -5.08 -12.38 8.53
N SER A 83 -4.61 -12.79 7.34
CA SER A 83 -4.32 -14.21 7.04
C SER A 83 -3.21 -14.77 7.92
N LEU A 84 -2.12 -14.02 8.11
CA LEU A 84 -1.01 -14.42 8.97
C LEU A 84 -1.43 -14.53 10.43
N ASN A 85 -2.19 -13.56 10.96
CA ASN A 85 -2.71 -13.61 12.33
C ASN A 85 -3.58 -14.85 12.55
N ARG A 86 -4.49 -15.18 11.63
CA ARG A 86 -5.30 -16.40 11.72
C ARG A 86 -4.45 -17.67 11.72
N ARG A 87 -3.39 -17.73 10.90
CA ARG A 87 -2.47 -18.87 10.87
C ARG A 87 -1.67 -19.00 12.17
N ILE A 88 -1.25 -17.87 12.75
CA ILE A 88 -0.57 -17.85 14.04
C ILE A 88 -1.52 -18.33 15.15
N ASP A 89 -2.76 -17.87 15.17
CA ASP A 89 -3.77 -18.31 16.14
C ASP A 89 -4.06 -19.81 16.04
N ASP A 90 -4.19 -20.35 14.82
CA ASP A 90 -4.36 -21.78 14.59
C ASP A 90 -3.15 -22.60 15.05
N MET A 91 -1.94 -22.12 14.74
CA MET A 91 -0.71 -22.75 15.21
C MET A 91 -0.60 -22.75 16.74
N ASN A 92 -0.95 -21.64 17.40
CA ASN A 92 -0.95 -21.55 18.86
C ASN A 92 -1.93 -22.56 19.47
N LYS A 93 -3.14 -22.70 18.94
CA LYS A 93 -4.10 -23.71 19.40
C LYS A 93 -3.55 -25.14 19.27
N ARG A 94 -2.95 -25.47 18.13
CA ARG A 94 -2.33 -26.78 17.92
C ARG A 94 -1.16 -27.04 18.86
N ILE A 95 -0.37 -26.01 19.19
CA ILE A 95 0.69 -26.08 20.19
C ILE A 95 0.09 -26.34 21.58
N ASP A 96 -0.97 -25.63 21.96
CA ASP A 96 -1.65 -25.83 23.25
C ASP A 96 -2.23 -27.25 23.38
N GLU A 97 -2.88 -27.75 22.33
CA GLU A 97 -3.37 -29.13 22.26
C GLU A 97 -2.23 -30.16 22.38
N THR A 98 -1.12 -29.91 21.68
CA THR A 98 0.07 -30.78 21.76
C THR A 98 0.67 -30.77 23.16
N ASN A 99 0.78 -29.60 23.79
CA ASN A 99 1.29 -29.47 25.16
C ASN A 99 0.39 -30.21 26.15
N LYS A 100 -0.93 -30.09 26.00
CA LYS A 100 -1.88 -30.85 26.83
C LYS A 100 -1.69 -32.36 26.67
N GLY A 101 -1.57 -32.86 25.45
CA GLY A 101 -1.31 -34.28 25.20
C GLY A 101 0.03 -34.74 25.79
N ILE A 102 1.07 -33.89 25.75
CA ILE A 102 2.36 -34.16 26.39
C ILE A 102 2.19 -34.26 27.92
N ASP A 103 1.41 -33.38 28.53
CA ASP A 103 1.18 -33.39 29.98
C ASP A 103 0.37 -34.60 30.43
N GLU A 104 -0.63 -35.02 29.66
CA GLU A 104 -1.36 -36.28 29.88
C GLU A 104 -0.42 -37.49 29.82
N ILE A 105 0.43 -37.58 28.79
CA ILE A 105 1.43 -38.65 28.66
C ILE A 105 2.43 -38.66 29.82
N LYS A 106 2.86 -37.48 30.30
CA LYS A 106 3.77 -37.40 31.45
C LYS A 106 3.13 -37.98 32.72
N GLU A 107 1.84 -37.73 32.94
CA GLU A 107 1.14 -38.26 34.12
C GLU A 107 0.93 -39.77 34.00
N ASP A 108 0.52 -40.27 32.83
CA ASP A 108 0.40 -41.71 32.57
C ASP A 108 1.75 -42.42 32.79
N LEU A 109 2.85 -41.83 32.32
CA LEU A 109 4.20 -42.38 32.50
C LEU A 109 4.59 -42.44 33.99
N LYS A 110 4.21 -41.44 34.78
CA LYS A 110 4.46 -41.40 36.22
C LYS A 110 3.67 -42.47 36.96
N LEU A 111 2.41 -42.68 36.61
CA LEU A 111 1.58 -43.76 37.15
C LEU A 111 2.17 -45.13 36.79
N LEU A 112 2.53 -45.35 35.53
CA LEU A 112 3.18 -46.58 35.08
C LEU A 112 4.49 -46.84 35.82
N HIS A 113 5.30 -45.81 36.06
CA HIS A 113 6.53 -45.93 36.84
C HIS A 113 6.27 -46.42 38.27
N GLN A 114 5.20 -45.92 38.92
CA GLN A 114 4.80 -46.34 40.26
C GLN A 114 4.33 -47.80 40.27
N GLU A 115 3.48 -48.20 39.31
CA GLU A 115 3.01 -49.58 39.17
C GLU A 115 4.16 -50.56 38.97
N VAL A 116 5.09 -50.25 38.06
CA VAL A 116 6.28 -51.07 37.81
C VAL A 116 7.14 -51.18 39.07
N SER A 117 7.29 -50.11 39.84
CA SER A 117 8.04 -50.14 41.12
C SER A 117 7.34 -51.03 42.18
N SER A 118 6.01 -51.00 42.23
CA SER A 118 5.23 -51.89 43.12
C SER A 118 5.42 -53.34 42.73
N VAL A 119 5.20 -53.68 41.45
CA VAL A 119 5.36 -55.05 40.92
C VAL A 119 6.79 -55.56 41.17
N LYS A 120 7.81 -54.73 40.95
CA LYS A 120 9.19 -55.09 41.26
C LYS A 120 9.37 -55.48 42.74
N SER A 121 8.74 -54.74 43.65
CA SER A 121 8.81 -55.01 45.09
C SER A 121 8.10 -56.32 45.45
N ASP A 122 6.92 -56.56 44.88
CA ASP A 122 6.15 -57.80 45.09
C ASP A 122 6.90 -59.04 44.57
N VAL A 123 7.51 -58.93 43.39
CA VAL A 123 8.34 -60.00 42.81
C VAL A 123 9.54 -60.32 43.71
N ILE A 124 10.22 -59.31 44.26
CA ILE A 124 11.33 -59.52 45.20
C ILE A 124 10.84 -60.24 46.46
N ALA A 125 9.69 -59.86 46.99
CA ALA A 125 9.11 -60.50 48.17
C ALA A 125 8.81 -62.00 47.92
N LEU A 126 8.14 -62.31 46.79
CA LEU A 126 7.83 -63.69 46.40
C LEU A 126 9.07 -64.55 46.17
N MET A 127 10.11 -63.99 45.53
CA MET A 127 11.38 -64.71 45.34
C MET A 127 12.06 -65.03 46.66
N ARG A 128 12.04 -64.09 47.62
CA ARG A 128 12.58 -64.32 48.97
C ARG A 128 11.81 -65.38 49.74
N GLU A 129 10.50 -65.44 49.58
CA GLU A 129 9.65 -66.46 50.21
C GLU A 129 9.98 -67.85 49.64
N LYS A 130 10.05 -67.99 48.31
CA LYS A 130 10.42 -69.26 47.66
C LYS A 130 11.78 -69.81 48.08
N LEU A 131 12.77 -68.94 48.27
CA LEU A 131 14.11 -69.32 48.74
C LEU A 131 14.16 -69.77 50.21
N LYS A 132 13.15 -69.42 51.02
CA LYS A 132 13.05 -69.89 52.42
C LYS A 132 12.35 -71.24 52.55
N THR A 133 11.47 -71.55 51.59
CA THR A 133 10.62 -72.75 51.63
C THR A 133 11.15 -73.94 50.84
N GLY A 134 12.13 -73.73 49.96
CA GLY A 134 12.83 -74.79 49.20
C GLY A 134 14.22 -75.03 49.75
#